data_AF-A0A2J7VRZ8-F1
#
_entry.id   AF-A0A2J7VRZ8-F1
#
_cell.length_a   1.000
_cell.length_b   1.000
_cell.length_c   1.000
_cell.angle_alpha   90.00
_cell.angle_beta   90.00
_cell.angle_gamma   90.00
#
_symmetry.space_group_name_H-M   'P 1'
#
loop_
_entity.id
_entity.type
_entity.pdbx_description
1 polymer ?
#
loop_
_entity_poly.entity_id
_entity_poly.type
_entity_poly.pdbx_seq_one_letter_code
_entity_poly.pdbx_strand_id
1 'polypeptide(L)'
;MPATPEEFERLIDAFDNAHAPVARAMADLLLRGNVILEEHQMLEGPIGDAFEAFVFNMLAEQGISKEAFAETLRALVRLRDTIDHLDQLPP
;
A
#
# COMPACT_ATOMS: atom_id res chain seq x y z
N MET A 1 7.54 -7.60 25.41
CA MET A 1 8.04 -8.61 24.45
C MET A 1 7.87 -8.02 23.08
N PRO A 2 8.98 -7.74 22.36
CA PRO A 2 8.91 -7.36 20.96
C PRO A 2 8.23 -8.49 20.17
N ALA A 3 7.55 -8.15 19.08
CA ALA A 3 6.98 -9.18 18.22
C ALA A 3 8.08 -10.09 17.69
N THR A 4 7.77 -11.37 17.60
CA THR A 4 8.67 -12.38 17.06
C THR A 4 8.69 -12.29 15.53
N PRO A 5 9.81 -12.63 14.86
CA PRO A 5 9.88 -12.68 13.39
C PRO A 5 8.76 -13.52 12.75
N GLU A 6 8.31 -14.58 13.42
CA GLU A 6 7.19 -15.42 12.97
C GLU A 6 5.83 -14.70 13.02
N GLU A 7 5.63 -13.77 13.96
CA GLU A 7 4.42 -12.94 14.03
C GLU A 7 4.39 -11.90 12.92
N PHE A 8 5.55 -11.34 12.56
CA PHE A 8 5.69 -10.46 11.40
C PHE A 8 5.39 -11.17 10.08
N GLU A 9 5.99 -12.35 9.86
CA GLU A 9 5.74 -13.17 8.67
C GLU A 9 4.25 -13.51 8.52
N ARG A 10 3.58 -13.91 9.61
CA ARG A 10 2.14 -14.21 9.59
C ARG A 10 1.27 -13.02 9.22
N LEU A 11 1.62 -11.80 9.65
CA LEU A 11 0.88 -10.59 9.31
C LEU A 11 1.04 -10.25 7.82
N ILE A 12 2.25 -10.39 7.28
CA ILE A 12 2.53 -10.18 5.86
C ILE A 12 1.79 -11.23 5.02
N ASP A 13 1.88 -12.50 5.38
CA ASP A 13 1.20 -13.60 4.69
C ASP A 13 -0.33 -13.43 4.71
N ALA A 14 -0.89 -12.98 5.83
CA ALA A 14 -2.32 -12.72 5.93
C ALA A 14 -2.76 -11.62 4.97
N PHE A 15 -2.00 -10.53 4.87
CA PHE A 15 -2.24 -9.45 3.91
C PHE A 15 -2.10 -9.94 2.46
N ASP A 16 -1.06 -10.70 2.18
CA ASP A 16 -0.74 -11.19 0.84
C ASP A 16 -1.79 -12.15 0.28
N ASN A 17 -2.39 -12.97 1.16
CA ASN A 17 -3.45 -13.90 0.81
C ASN A 17 -4.84 -13.24 0.73
N ALA A 18 -5.07 -12.15 1.46
CA ALA A 18 -6.36 -11.44 1.50
C ALA A 18 -6.58 -10.53 0.28
N HIS A 19 -5.51 -10.07 -0.37
CA HIS A 19 -5.59 -9.07 -1.43
C HIS A 19 -4.93 -9.52 -2.73
N ALA A 20 -5.57 -9.22 -3.86
CA ALA A 20 -5.07 -9.56 -5.19
C ALA A 20 -3.65 -9.00 -5.41
N PRO A 21 -2.72 -9.76 -6.01
CA PRO A 21 -1.33 -9.32 -6.19
C PRO A 21 -1.19 -7.96 -6.89
N VAL A 22 -2.01 -7.71 -7.93
CA VAL A 22 -2.02 -6.42 -8.63
C VAL A 22 -2.51 -5.30 -7.72
N ALA A 23 -3.57 -5.52 -6.93
CA ALA A 23 -4.08 -4.51 -6.01
C ALA A 23 -3.01 -4.12 -4.98
N ARG A 24 -2.26 -5.10 -4.46
CA ARG A 24 -1.15 -4.88 -3.53
C ARG A 24 -0.03 -4.08 -4.18
N ALA A 25 0.40 -4.46 -5.38
CA ALA A 25 1.44 -3.76 -6.12
C ALA A 25 1.05 -2.30 -6.45
N MET A 26 -0.19 -2.07 -6.86
CA MET A 26 -0.70 -0.72 -7.14
C MET A 26 -0.84 0.12 -5.87
N ALA A 27 -1.17 -0.48 -4.73
CA ALA A 27 -1.25 0.24 -3.46
C ALA A 27 0.15 0.68 -3.00
N ASP A 28 1.16 -0.20 -3.10
CA ASP A 28 2.56 0.14 -2.79
C ASP A 28 3.09 1.23 -3.73
N LEU A 29 2.81 1.09 -5.04
CA LEU A 29 3.18 2.08 -6.06
C LEU A 29 2.55 3.45 -5.77
N LEU A 30 1.25 3.50 -5.49
CA LEU A 30 0.53 4.74 -5.21
C LEU A 30 1.14 5.46 -3.99
N LEU A 31 1.41 4.73 -2.90
CA LEU A 31 1.99 5.33 -1.70
C LEU A 31 3.40 5.89 -1.96
N ARG A 32 4.28 5.12 -2.60
CA ARG A 32 5.65 5.56 -2.90
C ARG A 32 5.69 6.68 -3.93
N GLY A 33 4.87 6.55 -4.98
CA GLY A 33 4.76 7.52 -6.05
C GLY A 33 4.28 8.88 -5.52
N ASN A 34 3.29 8.89 -4.63
CA ASN A 34 2.81 10.13 -4.03
C ASN A 34 3.91 10.85 -3.25
N VAL A 35 4.72 10.13 -2.46
CA VAL A 35 5.87 10.73 -1.73
C VAL A 35 6.87 11.36 -2.71
N ILE A 36 7.27 10.63 -3.75
CA ILE A 36 8.23 11.14 -4.75
C ILE A 36 7.68 12.37 -5.47
N LEU A 37 6.41 12.33 -5.87
CA LEU A 37 5.76 13.45 -6.56
C LEU A 37 5.62 14.66 -5.63
N GLU A 38 5.32 14.45 -4.35
CA GLU A 38 5.22 15.52 -3.36
C GLU A 38 6.57 16.19 -3.13
N GLU A 39 7.64 15.40 -2.94
CA GLU A 39 9.02 15.88 -2.78
C GLU A 39 9.48 16.75 -3.94
N HIS A 40 8.93 16.53 -5.14
CA HIS A 40 9.30 17.24 -6.36
C HIS A 40 8.26 18.29 -6.79
N GLN A 41 7.24 18.56 -5.97
CA GLN A 41 6.15 19.50 -6.26
C GLN A 41 5.38 19.17 -7.56
N MET A 42 5.28 17.88 -7.86
CA MET A 42 4.59 17.33 -9.04
C MET A 42 3.30 16.58 -8.68
N LEU A 43 3.01 16.39 -7.38
CA LEU A 43 1.81 15.70 -6.92
C LEU A 43 0.55 16.48 -7.29
N GLU A 44 0.57 17.81 -7.12
CA GLU A 44 -0.53 18.66 -7.54
C GLU A 44 -0.36 19.04 -9.01
N GLY A 45 -1.36 18.75 -9.83
CA GLY A 45 -1.40 19.11 -11.24
C GLY A 45 -1.29 17.92 -12.20
N PRO A 46 -1.00 18.18 -13.49
CA PRO A 46 -1.22 17.20 -14.55
C PRO A 46 -0.41 15.90 -14.42
N ILE A 47 0.75 15.95 -13.75
CA ILE A 47 1.61 14.78 -13.55
C ILE A 47 0.99 13.86 -12.48
N GLY A 48 0.59 14.42 -11.33
CA GLY A 48 -0.12 13.68 -10.30
C GLY A 48 -1.44 13.09 -10.79
N ASP A 49 -2.23 13.88 -11.52
CA ASP A 49 -3.49 13.41 -12.13
C ASP A 49 -3.25 12.22 -13.08
N ALA A 50 -2.20 12.29 -13.90
CA ALA A 50 -1.84 11.22 -14.83
C ALA A 50 -1.36 9.96 -14.09
N PHE A 51 -0.63 10.12 -13.00
CA PHE A 51 -0.17 9.03 -12.16
C PHE A 51 -1.34 8.32 -11.48
N GLU A 52 -2.27 9.07 -10.87
CA GLU A 52 -3.47 8.51 -10.26
C GLU A 52 -4.35 7.80 -11.30
N ALA A 53 -4.55 8.42 -12.47
CA ALA A 53 -5.30 7.82 -13.57
C ALA A 53 -4.65 6.51 -14.05
N PHE A 54 -3.32 6.44 -14.15
CA PHE A 54 -2.61 5.22 -14.48
C PHE A 54 -2.94 4.09 -13.48
N VAL A 55 -2.88 4.37 -12.18
CA VAL A 55 -3.20 3.39 -11.13
C VAL A 55 -4.64 2.88 -11.29
N PHE A 56 -5.62 3.77 -11.45
CA PHE A 56 -7.01 3.35 -11.59
C PHE A 56 -7.30 2.60 -12.89
N ASN A 57 -6.65 2.97 -14.00
CA ASN A 57 -6.79 2.25 -15.25
C ASN A 57 -6.25 0.82 -15.14
N MET A 58 -5.08 0.64 -14.51
CA MET A 58 -4.52 -0.69 -14.26
C MET A 58 -5.44 -1.56 -13.41
N LEU A 59 -6.08 -0.98 -12.38
CA LEU A 59 -7.04 -1.71 -11.55
C LEU A 59 -8.28 -2.13 -12.35
N ALA A 60 -8.80 -1.23 -13.19
CA ALA A 60 -9.95 -1.50 -14.03
C ALA A 60 -9.68 -2.59 -15.07
N GLU A 61 -8.50 -2.57 -15.71
CA GLU A 61 -8.07 -3.62 -16.65
C GLU A 61 -7.98 -5.00 -16.01
N GLN A 62 -7.68 -5.05 -14.71
CA GLN A 62 -7.60 -6.29 -13.93
C GLN A 62 -8.92 -6.64 -13.22
N GLY A 63 -10.00 -5.90 -13.49
CA GLY A 63 -11.32 -6.15 -12.91
C GLY A 63 -11.40 -5.88 -11.40
N ILE A 64 -10.48 -5.10 -10.84
CA ILE A 64 -10.45 -4.75 -9.43
C ILE A 64 -11.31 -3.51 -9.21
N SER A 65 -12.28 -3.61 -8.29
CA SER A 65 -13.12 -2.46 -7.94
C SER A 65 -12.36 -1.43 -7.11
N LYS A 66 -12.84 -0.18 -7.14
CA LYS A 66 -12.27 0.89 -6.31
C LYS A 66 -12.40 0.59 -4.82
N GLU A 67 -13.48 -0.08 -4.42
CA GLU A 67 -13.73 -0.50 -3.05
C GLU A 67 -12.70 -1.54 -2.59
N ALA A 68 -12.46 -2.59 -3.39
CA ALA A 68 -11.46 -3.62 -3.08
C ALA A 68 -10.04 -3.04 -3.04
N PHE A 69 -9.75 -2.09 -3.93
CA PHE A 69 -8.47 -1.36 -3.89
C PHE A 69 -8.33 -0.50 -2.64
N ALA A 70 -9.38 0.26 -2.27
CA ALA A 70 -9.39 1.07 -1.06
C ALA A 70 -9.22 0.21 0.21
N GLU A 71 -9.81 -0.98 0.26
CA GLU A 71 -9.58 -1.94 1.34
C GLU A 71 -8.12 -2.41 1.39
N THR A 72 -7.54 -2.74 0.23
CA THR A 72 -6.13 -3.12 0.11
C THR A 72 -5.21 -2.00 0.59
N LEU A 73 -5.47 -0.76 0.20
CA LEU A 73 -4.68 0.40 0.60
C LEU A 73 -4.74 0.63 2.12
N ARG A 74 -5.93 0.54 2.72
CA ARG A 74 -6.10 0.66 4.19
C ARG A 74 -5.39 -0.45 4.93
N ALA A 75 -5.49 -1.69 4.43
CA ALA A 75 -4.83 -2.84 5.04
C ALA A 75 -3.30 -2.70 4.96
N LEU A 76 -2.76 -2.20 3.83
CA LEU A 76 -1.33 -1.94 3.66
C LEU A 76 -0.82 -0.88 4.64
N VAL A 77 -1.53 0.25 4.79
CA VAL A 77 -1.17 1.30 5.76
C VAL A 77 -1.17 0.74 7.18
N ARG A 78 -2.23 0.02 7.57
CA ARG A 78 -2.30 -0.63 8.90
C ARG A 78 -1.19 -1.63 9.13
N LEU A 79 -0.82 -2.42 8.12
CA LEU A 79 0.28 -3.38 8.22
C LEU A 79 1.59 -2.65 8.50
N ARG A 80 1.89 -1.58 7.75
CA ARG A 80 3.09 -0.76 7.97
C ARG A 80 3.10 -0.11 9.35
N ASP A 81 1.99 0.50 9.77
CA ASP A 81 1.86 1.10 11.10
C ASP A 81 2.07 0.06 12.22
N THR A 82 1.55 -1.16 12.02
CA THR A 82 1.72 -2.27 12.97
C THR A 82 3.18 -2.71 13.04
N ILE A 83 3.85 -2.82 11.89
CA ILE A 83 5.27 -3.18 11.83
C ILE A 83 6.13 -2.11 12.52
N ASP A 84 5.91 -0.84 12.19
CA ASP A 84 6.64 0.30 12.78
C ASP A 84 6.44 0.36 14.31
N HIS A 85 5.24 0.07 14.79
CA HIS A 85 4.96 0.02 16.23
C HIS A 85 5.70 -1.12 16.93
N LEU A 86 5.77 -2.29 16.29
CA LEU A 86 6.46 -3.46 16.83
C LEU A 86 7.99 -3.28 16.86
N ASP A 87 8.56 -2.60 15.86
CA ASP A 87 9.99 -2.27 15.79
C ASP A 87 10.41 -1.25 16.86
N GLN A 88 9.47 -0.44 17.38
CA GLN A 88 9.72 0.55 18.42
C GLN A 88 9.61 0.01 19.86
N LEU A 89 9.19 -1.25 20.04
CA LEU A 89 9.07 -1.83 21.39
C LEU A 89 10.46 -2.22 21.94
N PRO A 90 10.84 -1.75 23.15
CA PRO A 90 12.06 -2.24 23.79
C PRO A 90 11.94 -3.74 24.10
N PRO A 91 13.07 -4.47 24.15
CA PRO A 91 13.11 -5.92 24.36
C PRO A 91 12.37 -6.37 25.63
#